data_AF-A0A2V4QV10-F1
#
_entry.id   AF-A0A2V4QV10-F1
#
_cell.length_a   1.000
_cell.length_b   1.000
_cell.length_c   1.000
_cell.angle_alpha   90.00
_cell.angle_beta   90.00
_cell.angle_gamma   90.00
#
_symmetry.space_group_name_H-M   'P 1'
#
loop_
_entity.id
_entity.type
_entity.pdbx_description
1 polymer ?
#
loop_
_entity_poly.entity_id
_entity_poly.type
_entity_poly.pdbx_seq_one_letter_code
_entity_poly.pdbx_strand_id
1 'polypeptide(L)' 'LHAFETGSELRAGLGRWIAHYNERRPHTALAGRTPDEAYHDVPTPSGPGLTPDQRANSNAVRRAA' A
#
# COMPACT_ATOMS: atom_id res chain seq x y z
N LEU A 1 20.81 -1.58 -21.63
CA LEU A 1 19.42 -2.07 -21.41
C LEU A 1 18.48 -0.91 -21.70
N HIS A 2 17.72 -0.98 -22.79
CA HIS A 2 16.53 -0.13 -23.00
C HIS A 2 15.33 -0.95 -22.54
N ALA A 3 14.75 -0.55 -21.41
CA ALA A 3 13.59 -1.25 -20.84
C ALA A 3 12.28 -0.88 -21.55
N PHE A 4 12.27 0.21 -22.33
CA PHE A 4 11.13 0.72 -23.07
C PHE A 4 11.60 1.26 -24.42
N GLU A 5 10.85 0.95 -25.47
CA GLU A 5 11.08 1.39 -26.85
C GLU A 5 10.39 2.72 -27.13
N THR A 6 9.28 3.01 -26.45
CA THR A 6 8.49 4.24 -26.66
C THR A 6 8.05 4.91 -25.37
N GLY A 7 7.73 6.20 -25.44
CA GLY A 7 7.17 6.94 -24.30
C GLY A 7 5.80 6.43 -23.85
N SER A 8 5.01 5.84 -24.75
CA SER A 8 3.73 5.22 -24.40
C SER A 8 3.93 3.93 -23.60
N GLU A 9 4.93 3.13 -23.98
CA GLU A 9 5.32 1.95 -23.22
C GLU A 9 5.85 2.30 -21.83
N LEU A 10 6.68 3.33 -21.73
CA LEU A 10 7.15 3.87 -20.45
C LEU A 10 5.98 4.28 -19.54
N ARG A 11 5.00 5.03 -20.08
CA ARG A 11 3.82 5.44 -19.30
C ARG A 11 3.01 4.25 -18.80
N ALA A 12 2.79 3.24 -19.65
CA ALA A 12 2.08 2.03 -19.26
C ALA A 12 2.87 1.22 -18.21
N GLY A 13 4.19 1.11 -18.37
CA GLY A 13 5.09 0.46 -17.42
C GLY A 13 5.09 1.15 -16.06
N LEU A 14 5.17 2.48 -16.04
CA LEU A 14 5.13 3.26 -14.82
C LEU A 14 3.78 3.12 -14.11
N GLY A 15 2.66 3.16 -14.85
CA GLY A 15 1.33 2.93 -14.29
C GLY A 15 1.23 1.58 -13.57
N ARG A 16 1.73 0.51 -14.21
CA ARG A 16 1.77 -0.82 -13.58
C ARG A 16 2.65 -0.86 -12.34
N TRP A 17 3.80 -0.19 -12.37
CA TRP A 17 4.71 -0.14 -11.23
C TRP A 17 4.10 0.61 -10.04
N ILE A 18 3.46 1.77 -10.28
CA ILE A 18 2.81 2.56 -9.24
C ILE A 18 1.69 1.76 -8.58
N ALA A 19 0.81 1.14 -9.37
CA ALA A 19 -0.27 0.30 -8.84
C ALA A 19 0.28 -0.84 -7.98
N HIS A 20 1.33 -1.54 -8.44
CA HIS A 20 1.96 -2.59 -7.65
C HIS A 20 2.58 -2.08 -6.34
N TYR A 21 3.22 -0.91 -6.35
CA TYR A 21 3.80 -0.29 -5.16
C TYR A 21 2.71 0.04 -4.14
N ASN A 22 1.64 0.71 -4.58
CA ASN A 22 0.56 1.19 -3.72
C ASN A 22 -0.33 0.05 -3.18
N GLU A 23 -0.63 -0.95 -4.00
CA GLU A 23 -1.63 -1.97 -3.66
C GLU A 23 -1.02 -3.23 -3.06
N ARG A 24 0.25 -3.56 -3.35
CA ARG A 24 0.79 -4.92 -3.11
C ARG A 24 2.11 -4.96 -2.36
N ARG A 25 2.83 -3.84 -2.22
CA ARG A 25 4.11 -3.85 -1.49
C ARG A 25 3.92 -3.47 -0.03
N PRO A 26 4.22 -4.38 0.91
CA PRO A 26 4.27 -4.02 2.32
C PRO A 26 5.52 -3.19 2.61
N HIS A 27 5.35 -2.11 3.39
CA HIS A 27 6.46 -1.23 3.76
C HIS A 27 6.73 -1.30 5.27
N THR A 28 7.99 -1.48 5.65
CA THR A 28 8.42 -1.49 7.06
C THR A 28 8.05 -0.19 7.79
N ALA A 29 8.19 0.97 7.13
CA ALA A 29 7.80 2.26 7.68
C ALA A 29 6.28 2.37 7.95
N LEU A 30 5.47 1.55 7.26
CA LEU A 30 4.01 1.47 7.43
C LEU A 30 3.60 0.26 8.28
N ALA A 31 4.52 -0.27 9.10
CA ALA A 31 4.33 -1.45 9.92
C ALA A 31 3.90 -2.70 9.11
N GLY A 32 4.43 -2.82 7.89
CA GLY A 32 4.15 -3.94 6.98
C GLY A 32 2.87 -3.80 6.16
N ARG A 33 2.18 -2.65 6.23
CA ARG A 33 1.04 -2.33 5.36
C ARG A 33 1.48 -1.78 4.01
N THR A 34 0.59 -1.86 3.02
CA THR A 34 0.73 -1.14 1.76
C THR A 34 0.37 0.34 1.94
N PRO A 35 0.78 1.23 1.02
CA PRO A 35 0.37 2.63 1.07
C PRO A 35 -1.16 2.79 1.03
N ASP A 36 -1.87 2.00 0.22
CA ASP A 36 -3.33 2.08 0.15
C ASP A 36 -3.98 1.71 1.49
N GLU A 37 -3.55 0.63 2.13
CA GLU A 37 -4.00 0.23 3.47
C GLU A 37 -3.67 1.27 4.55
N ALA A 38 -2.60 2.04 4.37
CA ALA A 38 -2.17 3.03 5.36
C ALA A 38 -2.92 4.36 5.24
N TYR A 39 -3.31 4.77 4.03
CA TYR A 39 -3.84 6.10 3.76
C TYR A 39 -5.30 6.13 3.29
N HIS A 40 -5.80 5.04 2.69
CA HIS A 40 -7.16 4.98 2.14
C HIS A 40 -8.12 4.13 2.98
N ASP A 41 -7.61 3.19 3.78
CA ASP A 41 -8.41 2.40 4.73
C ASP A 41 -8.57 3.07 6.10
N VAL A 42 -8.10 4.30 6.28
CA VAL A 42 -8.33 5.04 7.53
C VAL A 42 -9.78 5.55 7.50
N PRO A 43 -10.68 5.10 8.38
CA PRO A 43 -11.95 5.76 8.54
C PRO A 43 -11.62 7.18 8.99
N THR A 44 -11.99 8.17 8.20
CA THR A 44 -11.90 9.58 8.60
C THR A 44 -12.52 9.67 9.99
N PRO A 45 -11.77 10.04 11.05
CA PRO A 45 -12.35 10.20 12.36
C PRO A 45 -13.26 11.43 12.30
N SER A 46 -14.53 11.20 12.01
CA SER A 46 -15.60 12.17 12.18
C SER A 46 -15.86 12.30 13.69
N GLY A 47 -14.95 12.96 14.41
CA GLY A 47 -15.11 13.21 15.84
C GLY A 47 -13.87 13.83 16.48
N PRO A 48 -14.02 14.88 17.31
CA PRO A 48 -12.88 15.50 17.98
C PRO A 48 -12.38 14.58 19.09
N GLY A 49 -11.26 13.92 18.82
CA GLY A 49 -10.43 13.28 19.84
C GLY A 49 -10.58 11.76 19.95
N LEU A 50 -10.07 11.00 18.98
CA LEU A 50 -9.71 9.59 19.19
C LEU A 50 -8.44 9.26 18.41
N THR A 51 -7.33 9.15 19.14
CA THR A 51 -6.11 8.46 18.72
C THR A 51 -6.43 6.98 18.51
N PRO A 52 -6.08 6.36 17.35
CA PRO A 52 -6.21 4.91 17.21
C PRO A 52 -5.16 4.21 18.07
N ASP A 53 -5.61 3.58 19.17
CA ASP A 53 -4.84 2.58 19.90
C ASP A 53 -4.43 1.47 18.93
N GLN A 54 -3.12 1.28 18.85
CA GLN A 54 -2.42 0.45 17.88
C GLN A 54 -2.47 -1.01 18.32
N ARG A 55 -3.67 -1.61 18.34
CA ARG A 55 -3.88 -3.02 18.76
C ARG A 55 -4.80 -3.79 17.83
N ALA A 56 -4.48 -3.88 16.54
CA ALA A 56 -5.09 -4.89 15.66
C ALA A 56 -4.32 -5.13 14.33
N ASN A 57 -2.98 -5.05 14.30
CA ASN A 57 -2.21 -5.47 13.12
C ASN A 57 -2.08 -7.01 13.10
N SER A 58 -3.22 -7.70 12.97
CA SER A 58 -3.29 -9.15 12.84
C SER A 58 -3.05 -9.58 11.40
N ASN A 59 -1.78 -9.53 10.97
CA ASN A 59 -1.31 -10.24 9.77
C ASN A 59 -0.86 -11.68 10.12
N ALA A 60 -1.39 -12.26 11.19
CA ALA A 60 -0.95 -13.53 11.77
C ALA A 60 -1.74 -14.78 11.32
N VAL A 61 -2.59 -14.74 10.28
CA VAL A 61 -3.52 -15.88 10.00
C VAL A 61 -3.46 -16.47 8.58
N ARG A 62 -2.55 -16.07 7.67
CA ARG A 62 -2.43 -16.76 6.35
C ARG A 62 -1.03 -17.26 5.98
N ARG A 63 -0.36 -17.93 6.92
CA ARG A 63 0.80 -18.80 6.68
C ARG A 63 0.71 -20.05 7.58
N ALA A 64 -0.32 -20.88 7.38
CA ALA A 64 -0.36 -22.29 7.81
C ALA A 64 -1.62 -22.97 7.24
N ALA A 65 -1.49 -23.58 6.06
CA ALA A 65 -2.23 -24.74 5.52
C ALA A 65 -1.79 -24.96 4.08
#